data_AF-A0A812TU06-F1
#
_entry.id   AF-A0A812TU06-F1
#
_cell.length_a   1.000
_cell.length_b   1.000
_cell.length_c   1.000
_cell.angle_alpha   90.00
_cell.angle_beta   90.00
_cell.angle_gamma   90.00
#
_symmetry.space_group_name_H-M   'P 1'
#
loop_
_entity.id
_entity.type
_entity.pdbx_description
1 polymer ?
#
loop_
_entity_poly.entity_id
_entity_poly.type
_entity_poly.pdbx_seq_one_letter_code
_entity_poly.pdbx_strand_id
1 'polypeptide(L)'
;MHLRRGTLFDVVCQRSQPLCQQVQSSHGESPKKEAPAYSEPKKKAKHAQAEISEISKKAVHAHAKKKAADSPDTSAKSANKKARKKAEECPEISAKPKATTKTKAAQRLYIPASFDIRRPTMSSNVQEGSQGQSFAMAAMVSRVLNIVQGVESLWHGEEEWSYLQLMVISVSLFAALRGGHRSCAFARVRAPAQAKPTHFVAFRLPHADLWRRVELLQEEISLNTSQLVAKPEDLSEEEWAQGFRSCAYPPSRLHFSLSVMSLPTKERLDSAKDVLTSWFSDQIRPMLSGRRELLVDLIGLGSFGERVVFIRADDSSMAEMGSAAASLNKSLVAADLTDGKYKFNAHATILKRPHRPPKKWSKEWHRKLLKIPQQAWSSALDLNFGRYAVSEVQLLDMRKPKDGYFAVDWEQSFRDE
;
A
#
# COMPACT_ATOMS: atom_id res chain seq x y z
N MET A 1 -0.05 43.57 23.10
CA MET A 1 0.48 43.49 21.72
C MET A 1 0.21 42.08 21.18
N HIS A 2 -0.74 41.93 20.25
CA HIS A 2 -1.02 40.66 19.59
C HIS A 2 -0.18 40.56 18.31
N LEU A 3 0.88 39.75 18.35
CA LEU A 3 1.65 39.35 17.17
C LEU A 3 0.87 38.26 16.43
N ARG A 4 0.31 38.61 15.27
CA ARG A 4 -0.27 37.65 14.32
C ARG A 4 0.86 36.73 13.81
N ARG A 5 0.75 35.44 14.08
CA ARG A 5 1.58 34.39 13.46
C ARG A 5 1.10 34.20 12.02
N GLY A 6 1.92 34.60 11.05
CA GLY A 6 1.75 34.17 9.66
C GLY A 6 2.28 32.76 9.49
N THR A 7 1.45 31.85 8.98
CA THR A 7 1.82 30.48 8.63
C THR A 7 2.72 30.47 7.39
N LEU A 8 3.79 29.68 7.43
CA LEU A 8 4.81 29.55 6.36
C LEU A 8 4.24 29.11 4.99
N PHE A 9 2.99 28.62 4.98
CA PHE A 9 2.34 28.01 3.82
C PHE A 9 1.82 29.01 2.76
N ASP A 10 1.49 30.24 3.15
CA ASP A 10 0.88 31.22 2.22
C ASP A 10 1.84 31.72 1.14
N VAL A 11 3.15 31.61 1.35
CA VAL A 11 4.16 32.14 0.42
C VAL A 11 4.43 31.19 -0.77
N VAL A 12 4.07 29.90 -0.66
CA VAL A 12 4.41 28.89 -1.68
C VAL A 12 3.26 28.59 -2.64
N CYS A 13 2.00 28.87 -2.28
CA CYS A 13 0.82 28.50 -3.09
C CYS A 13 0.33 29.55 -4.11
N GLN A 14 0.95 30.73 -4.24
CA GLN A 14 0.46 31.80 -5.14
C GLN A 14 1.01 31.79 -6.59
N ARG A 15 1.71 30.74 -7.05
CA ARG A 15 2.32 30.74 -8.40
C ARG A 15 2.00 29.49 -9.23
N SER A 16 0.73 29.35 -9.61
CA SER A 16 0.33 28.50 -10.74
C SER A 16 -1.15 28.69 -11.09
N GLN A 17 -1.45 29.67 -11.93
CA GLN A 17 -2.67 29.67 -12.76
C GLN A 17 -2.25 29.86 -14.23
N PRO A 18 -2.68 29.00 -15.17
CA PRO A 18 -2.52 29.28 -16.59
C PRO A 18 -3.66 30.16 -17.09
N LEU A 19 -3.28 31.24 -17.81
CA LEU A 19 -4.19 32.00 -18.66
C LEU A 19 -4.75 31.08 -19.75
N CYS A 20 -6.08 31.04 -19.88
CA CYS A 20 -6.72 30.54 -21.09
C CYS A 20 -7.53 31.68 -21.72
N GLN A 21 -7.19 31.97 -22.98
CA GLN A 21 -7.84 32.94 -23.85
C GLN A 21 -9.23 32.45 -24.27
N GLN A 22 -10.21 33.35 -24.30
CA GLN A 22 -11.37 33.22 -25.17
C GLN A 22 -11.58 34.53 -25.93
N VAL A 23 -11.59 34.38 -27.26
CA VAL A 23 -11.98 35.38 -28.25
C VAL A 23 -13.39 34.99 -28.71
N GLN A 24 -14.37 35.89 -28.63
CA GLN A 24 -15.18 36.38 -29.76
C GLN A 24 -16.26 37.39 -29.32
N SER A 25 -16.32 38.47 -30.13
CA SER A 25 -17.34 39.52 -30.40
C SER A 25 -18.77 39.33 -29.87
N SER A 26 -19.54 40.36 -29.48
CA SER A 26 -19.87 41.59 -30.24
C SER A 26 -20.68 42.62 -29.41
N HIS A 27 -20.54 43.90 -29.82
CA HIS A 27 -21.38 45.10 -29.66
C HIS A 27 -22.11 45.46 -28.34
N GLY A 28 -21.78 46.66 -27.84
CA GLY A 28 -22.62 47.46 -26.94
C GLY A 28 -21.88 48.70 -26.43
N GLU A 29 -22.44 49.88 -26.65
CA GLU A 29 -21.82 51.20 -26.50
C GLU A 29 -21.50 51.65 -25.04
N SER A 30 -20.46 52.48 -24.95
CA SER A 30 -19.94 53.35 -23.87
C SER A 30 -20.93 53.86 -22.79
N PRO A 31 -20.49 54.14 -21.53
CA PRO A 31 -19.79 55.41 -21.26
C PRO A 31 -18.57 55.34 -20.32
N LYS A 32 -17.69 56.33 -20.55
CA LYS A 32 -16.43 56.67 -19.90
C LYS A 32 -16.53 56.75 -18.36
N LYS A 33 -15.60 56.09 -17.67
CA LYS A 33 -15.14 56.49 -16.32
C LYS A 33 -13.61 56.36 -16.22
N GLU A 34 -13.03 57.40 -15.65
CA GLU A 34 -11.60 57.64 -15.47
C GLU A 34 -10.95 56.58 -14.56
N ALA A 35 -9.73 56.16 -14.91
CA ALA A 35 -8.88 55.32 -14.09
C ALA A 35 -7.65 56.12 -13.62
N PRO A 36 -7.22 55.98 -12.35
CA PRO A 36 -6.03 56.65 -11.86
C PRO A 36 -4.76 55.91 -12.29
N ALA A 37 -3.73 56.70 -12.61
CA ALA A 37 -2.41 56.23 -13.03
C ALA A 37 -1.70 55.45 -11.91
N TYR A 38 -1.34 54.20 -12.19
CA TYR A 38 -0.46 53.38 -11.35
C TYR A 38 0.95 53.38 -11.96
N SER A 39 1.92 53.97 -11.25
CA SER A 39 3.33 53.95 -11.63
C SER A 39 4.02 52.64 -11.19
N GLU A 40 4.79 52.04 -12.10
CA GLU A 40 5.52 50.77 -11.94
C GLU A 40 6.65 50.79 -10.88
N PRO A 41 6.90 49.68 -10.15
CA PRO A 41 8.11 49.49 -9.35
C PRO A 41 9.08 48.50 -10.02
N LYS A 42 9.68 48.84 -11.18
CA LYS A 42 10.67 47.96 -11.87
C LYS A 42 12.08 47.94 -11.25
N LYS A 43 12.38 48.77 -10.26
CA LYS A 43 13.75 48.89 -9.70
C LYS A 43 14.05 47.95 -8.51
N LYS A 44 13.04 47.43 -7.80
CA LYS A 44 13.28 46.55 -6.63
C LYS A 44 13.50 45.07 -6.99
N ALA A 45 12.98 44.61 -8.14
CA ALA A 45 13.14 43.22 -8.58
C ALA A 45 14.58 42.87 -9.00
N LYS A 46 15.32 43.80 -9.61
CA LYS A 46 16.71 43.56 -10.04
C LYS A 46 17.69 43.47 -8.85
N HIS A 47 17.42 44.17 -7.76
CA HIS A 47 18.29 44.13 -6.57
C HIS A 47 18.15 42.81 -5.81
N ALA A 48 16.92 42.30 -5.67
CA ALA A 48 16.65 41.00 -5.03
C ALA A 48 17.25 39.82 -5.83
N GLN A 49 17.25 39.90 -7.16
CA GLN A 49 17.81 38.85 -8.01
C GLN A 49 19.35 38.83 -7.96
N ALA A 50 19.99 39.98 -7.77
CA ALA A 50 21.43 40.09 -7.59
C ALA A 50 21.90 39.49 -6.24
N GLU A 51 21.19 39.79 -5.14
CA GLU A 51 21.49 39.24 -3.81
C GLU A 51 21.36 37.71 -3.74
N ILE A 52 20.32 37.15 -4.37
CA ILE A 52 20.13 35.69 -4.43
C ILE A 52 21.27 35.01 -5.21
N SER A 53 21.76 35.65 -6.28
CA SER A 53 22.89 35.12 -7.06
C SER A 53 24.23 35.15 -6.30
N GLU A 54 24.42 36.16 -5.44
CA GLU A 54 25.60 36.33 -4.58
C GLU A 54 25.62 35.27 -3.46
N ILE A 55 24.48 35.04 -2.82
CA ILE A 55 24.32 34.02 -1.77
C ILE A 55 24.56 32.61 -2.34
N SER A 56 24.03 32.33 -3.53
CA SER A 56 24.22 31.03 -4.19
C SER A 56 25.69 30.78 -4.57
N LYS A 57 26.44 31.81 -5.00
CA LYS A 57 27.88 31.69 -5.29
C LYS A 57 28.70 31.44 -4.03
N LYS A 58 28.38 32.10 -2.91
CA LYS A 58 29.06 31.90 -1.61
C LYS A 58 28.82 30.48 -1.07
N ALA A 59 27.61 29.93 -1.25
CA ALA A 59 27.29 28.56 -0.82
C ALA A 59 28.06 27.48 -1.60
N VAL A 60 28.20 27.64 -2.93
CA VAL A 60 28.98 26.71 -3.77
C VAL A 60 30.46 26.74 -3.40
N HIS A 61 31.01 27.92 -3.09
CA HIS A 61 32.41 28.04 -2.71
C HIS A 61 32.72 27.45 -1.33
N ALA A 62 31.79 27.55 -0.37
CA ALA A 62 31.91 26.94 0.95
C ALA A 62 31.87 25.40 0.88
N HIS A 63 31.06 24.84 -0.03
CA HIS A 63 30.96 23.39 -0.22
C HIS A 63 32.18 22.79 -0.94
N ALA A 64 32.82 23.57 -1.83
CA ALA A 64 34.07 23.17 -2.47
C ALA A 64 35.26 23.17 -1.50
N LYS A 65 35.33 24.16 -0.59
CA LYS A 65 36.37 24.23 0.46
C LYS A 65 36.29 23.07 1.45
N LYS A 66 35.09 22.58 1.76
CA LYS A 66 34.89 21.46 2.68
C LYS A 66 35.31 20.11 2.08
N LYS A 67 35.23 19.94 0.75
CA LYS A 67 35.71 18.73 0.06
C LYS A 67 37.23 18.67 -0.14
N ALA A 68 37.93 19.80 -0.04
CA ALA A 68 39.39 19.83 -0.17
C ALA A 68 40.14 19.51 1.14
N ALA A 69 39.43 19.47 2.29
CA ALA A 69 40.04 19.24 3.59
C ALA A 69 40.09 17.77 4.03
N ASP A 70 39.38 16.86 3.35
CA ASP A 70 39.22 15.45 3.76
C ASP A 70 39.85 14.47 2.76
N SER A 71 41.13 14.67 2.40
CA SER A 71 41.90 13.68 1.63
C SER A 71 43.20 13.34 2.36
N PRO A 72 43.31 12.18 3.03
CA PRO A 72 44.56 11.73 3.59
C PRO A 72 45.46 11.12 2.51
N ASP A 73 46.65 11.70 2.38
CA ASP A 73 47.81 11.18 1.68
C ASP A 73 48.28 9.86 2.33
N THR A 74 48.39 8.79 1.55
CA THR A 74 49.26 7.65 1.89
C THR A 74 50.14 7.34 0.71
N SER A 75 51.42 7.71 0.84
CA SER A 75 52.50 7.22 0.00
C SER A 75 53.53 6.47 0.85
N ALA A 76 54.11 5.45 0.21
CA ALA A 76 55.47 4.92 0.37
C ALA A 76 55.62 3.46 0.87
N LYS A 77 56.03 2.62 -0.11
CA LYS A 77 57.19 1.69 -0.11
C LYS A 77 57.09 0.43 0.78
N SER A 78 57.67 -0.72 0.48
CA SER A 78 58.39 -1.29 -0.67
C SER A 78 58.83 -2.71 -0.24
N ALA A 79 58.86 -3.64 -1.21
CA ALA A 79 59.75 -4.80 -1.35
C ALA A 79 59.66 -6.07 -0.46
N ASN A 80 59.71 -7.18 -1.22
CA ASN A 80 60.27 -8.53 -1.01
C ASN A 80 59.24 -9.66 -0.74
N LYS A 81 59.34 -10.89 -1.28
CA LYS A 81 60.11 -11.56 -2.36
C LYS A 81 59.78 -13.06 -2.24
N LYS A 82 59.51 -13.75 -3.37
CA LYS A 82 59.58 -15.23 -3.58
C LYS A 82 58.54 -16.08 -2.79
N ALA A 83 58.03 -17.24 -3.23
CA ALA A 83 58.40 -18.19 -4.30
C ALA A 83 57.24 -19.18 -4.63
N ARG A 84 57.46 -19.97 -5.71
CA ARG A 84 56.87 -21.26 -6.19
C ARG A 84 55.76 -21.14 -7.25
N LYS A 85 56.00 -21.49 -8.53
CA LYS A 85 56.07 -22.86 -9.19
C LYS A 85 54.75 -23.62 -8.98
N LYS A 86 54.08 -24.27 -9.94
CA LYS A 86 54.30 -24.75 -11.33
C LYS A 86 52.87 -25.15 -11.82
N ALA A 87 52.44 -24.83 -13.04
CA ALA A 87 52.42 -25.65 -14.26
C ALA A 87 51.38 -26.80 -14.30
N GLU A 88 50.90 -27.07 -15.54
CA GLU A 88 50.06 -28.17 -16.05
C GLU A 88 48.53 -27.94 -16.02
N GLU A 89 47.73 -28.29 -17.02
CA GLU A 89 47.87 -28.59 -18.46
C GLU A 89 46.40 -28.78 -18.93
N CYS A 90 46.02 -28.29 -20.12
CA CYS A 90 44.75 -28.67 -20.77
C CYS A 90 44.90 -30.07 -21.40
N PRO A 91 43.80 -30.81 -21.66
CA PRO A 91 43.23 -30.72 -23.01
C PRO A 91 41.69 -30.83 -23.09
N GLU A 92 41.20 -30.38 -24.25
CA GLU A 92 39.86 -30.55 -24.81
C GLU A 92 39.43 -32.03 -24.94
N ILE A 93 38.11 -32.28 -25.07
CA ILE A 93 37.46 -32.92 -26.24
C ILE A 93 35.93 -32.98 -26.04
N SER A 94 35.23 -32.40 -27.03
CA SER A 94 33.95 -32.75 -27.68
C SER A 94 33.02 -33.84 -27.09
N ALA A 95 31.70 -33.55 -27.04
CA ALA A 95 30.66 -34.13 -27.94
C ALA A 95 29.21 -33.88 -27.43
N LYS A 96 28.31 -33.48 -28.34
CA LYS A 96 26.83 -33.60 -28.22
C LYS A 96 26.40 -35.04 -28.60
N PRO A 97 25.20 -35.53 -28.20
CA PRO A 97 24.03 -35.40 -29.10
C PRO A 97 22.66 -35.24 -28.42
N LYS A 98 21.67 -35.00 -29.29
CA LYS A 98 20.23 -34.74 -29.13
C LYS A 98 19.44 -35.92 -28.53
N ALA A 99 18.30 -35.61 -27.90
CA ALA A 99 17.12 -36.49 -27.92
C ALA A 99 15.82 -35.68 -27.92
N THR A 100 14.96 -36.02 -28.89
CA THR A 100 13.59 -35.55 -29.15
C THR A 100 12.57 -36.52 -28.55
N THR A 101 11.41 -36.04 -28.08
CA THR A 101 10.12 -36.78 -28.03
C THR A 101 9.00 -35.77 -27.77
N LYS A 102 8.17 -35.43 -28.78
CA LYS A 102 6.84 -35.99 -29.12
C LYS A 102 5.72 -35.78 -28.07
N THR A 103 4.94 -34.73 -28.34
CA THR A 103 3.46 -34.69 -28.49
C THR A 103 2.59 -35.67 -27.68
N LYS A 104 1.65 -35.13 -26.89
CA LYS A 104 0.26 -35.63 -26.83
C LYS A 104 -0.72 -34.48 -26.64
N ALA A 105 -1.69 -34.44 -27.55
CA ALA A 105 -2.92 -33.67 -27.49
C ALA A 105 -4.00 -34.48 -26.73
N ALA A 106 -4.85 -33.79 -25.96
CA ALA A 106 -6.20 -34.23 -25.58
C ALA A 106 -6.94 -32.98 -25.06
N GLN A 107 -7.82 -32.42 -25.87
CA GLN A 107 -9.27 -32.61 -25.84
C GLN A 107 -9.99 -31.59 -24.94
N ARG A 108 -10.63 -30.65 -25.64
CA ARG A 108 -11.72 -29.79 -25.19
C ARG A 108 -12.82 -30.63 -24.54
N LEU A 109 -13.30 -30.20 -23.39
CA LEU A 109 -14.66 -30.48 -22.93
C LEU A 109 -15.39 -29.15 -22.80
N TYR A 110 -16.37 -28.99 -23.68
CA TYR A 110 -17.32 -27.90 -23.80
C TYR A 110 -18.53 -28.27 -22.95
N ILE A 111 -18.97 -27.40 -22.04
CA ILE A 111 -20.28 -27.49 -21.38
C ILE A 111 -20.95 -26.11 -21.50
N PRO A 112 -22.16 -26.02 -22.06
CA PRO A 112 -22.83 -24.75 -22.26
C PRO A 112 -23.71 -24.33 -21.07
N ALA A 113 -23.77 -23.01 -20.91
CA ALA A 113 -24.93 -22.16 -20.60
C ALA A 113 -25.76 -22.33 -19.31
N SER A 114 -25.97 -21.15 -18.71
CA SER A 114 -27.21 -20.63 -18.09
C SER A 114 -27.74 -21.30 -16.83
N PHE A 115 -27.63 -20.57 -15.70
CA PHE A 115 -28.72 -20.51 -14.72
C PHE A 115 -28.86 -19.08 -14.20
N ASP A 116 -29.95 -18.46 -14.63
CA ASP A 116 -30.44 -17.14 -14.24
C ASP A 116 -31.45 -17.36 -13.09
N ILE A 117 -31.22 -16.77 -11.91
CA ILE A 117 -32.22 -16.70 -10.86
C ILE A 117 -32.35 -15.25 -10.41
N ARG A 118 -33.47 -14.65 -10.81
CA ARG A 118 -33.96 -13.36 -10.32
C ARG A 118 -34.56 -13.51 -8.91
N ARG A 119 -34.10 -12.63 -8.00
CA ARG A 119 -34.82 -11.89 -6.93
C ARG A 119 -35.44 -12.71 -5.76
N PRO A 120 -35.65 -12.15 -4.54
CA PRO A 120 -36.00 -10.74 -4.28
C PRO A 120 -35.31 -10.02 -3.11
N THR A 121 -35.44 -8.69 -3.17
CA THR A 121 -35.29 -7.72 -2.09
C THR A 121 -36.34 -7.93 -1.00
N MET A 122 -35.93 -7.99 0.26
CA MET A 122 -36.80 -7.69 1.40
C MET A 122 -36.03 -6.88 2.45
N SER A 123 -36.61 -5.71 2.72
CA SER A 123 -36.38 -4.84 3.85
C SER A 123 -37.06 -5.43 5.09
N SER A 124 -36.41 -5.40 6.24
CA SER A 124 -36.99 -4.91 7.51
C SER A 124 -36.07 -5.18 8.71
N ASN A 125 -36.03 -4.18 9.59
CA ASN A 125 -35.51 -4.21 10.94
C ASN A 125 -36.25 -5.25 11.80
N VAL A 126 -35.54 -6.12 12.53
CA VAL A 126 -36.04 -6.74 13.78
C VAL A 126 -34.87 -7.00 14.74
N GLN A 127 -35.15 -6.75 16.02
CA GLN A 127 -34.30 -6.85 17.22
C GLN A 127 -33.57 -8.18 17.41
N GLU A 128 -32.32 -8.09 17.86
CA GLU A 128 -31.53 -9.21 18.38
C GLU A 128 -32.01 -9.64 19.77
N GLY A 129 -32.36 -10.92 19.91
CA GLY A 129 -32.66 -11.55 21.20
C GLY A 129 -32.68 -13.08 21.13
N SER A 130 -31.62 -13.73 21.64
CA SER A 130 -31.57 -15.12 22.13
C SER A 130 -31.79 -16.33 21.18
N GLN A 131 -31.97 -16.18 19.86
CA GLN A 131 -32.24 -17.34 18.97
C GLN A 131 -31.02 -18.22 18.59
N GLY A 132 -29.78 -17.83 18.95
CA GLY A 132 -28.56 -18.48 18.43
C GLY A 132 -28.34 -19.95 18.82
N GLN A 133 -28.89 -20.42 19.94
CA GLN A 133 -28.68 -21.81 20.40
C GLN A 133 -29.65 -22.82 19.76
N SER A 134 -30.87 -22.39 19.41
CA SER A 134 -31.86 -23.26 18.78
C SER A 134 -31.50 -23.60 17.33
N PHE A 135 -30.91 -22.66 16.60
CA PHE A 135 -30.48 -22.87 15.21
C PHE A 135 -29.31 -23.84 15.08
N ALA A 136 -28.38 -23.85 16.04
CA ALA A 136 -27.24 -24.76 16.03
C ALA A 136 -27.66 -26.22 16.25
N MET A 137 -28.62 -26.47 17.16
CA MET A 137 -29.20 -27.79 17.37
C MET A 137 -30.00 -28.27 16.16
N ALA A 138 -30.82 -27.41 15.56
CA ALA A 138 -31.58 -27.75 14.36
C ALA A 138 -30.66 -28.10 13.17
N ALA A 139 -29.58 -27.35 12.97
CA ALA A 139 -28.59 -27.62 11.92
C ALA A 139 -27.82 -28.93 12.15
N MET A 140 -27.53 -29.27 13.42
CA MET A 140 -26.87 -30.53 13.77
C MET A 140 -27.79 -31.72 13.53
N VAL A 141 -29.06 -31.64 13.96
CA VAL A 141 -30.07 -32.68 13.72
C VAL A 141 -30.30 -32.89 12.22
N SER A 142 -30.39 -31.80 11.45
CA SER A 142 -30.55 -31.87 10.00
C SER A 142 -29.34 -32.52 9.30
N ARG A 143 -28.10 -32.26 9.76
CA ARG A 143 -26.90 -32.95 9.24
C ARG A 143 -26.87 -34.44 9.56
N VAL A 144 -27.29 -34.83 10.76
CA VAL A 144 -27.37 -36.25 11.15
C VAL A 144 -28.42 -36.97 10.30
N LEU A 145 -29.59 -36.36 10.10
CA LEU A 145 -30.64 -36.92 9.24
C LEU A 145 -30.18 -37.06 7.78
N ASN A 146 -29.45 -36.07 7.25
CA ASN A 146 -28.90 -36.17 5.89
C ASN A 146 -27.82 -37.24 5.75
N ILE A 147 -27.03 -37.51 6.79
CA ILE A 147 -26.05 -38.62 6.78
C ILE A 147 -26.78 -39.97 6.79
N VAL A 148 -27.81 -40.11 7.63
CA VAL A 148 -28.63 -41.33 7.68
C VAL A 148 -29.31 -41.59 6.34
N GLN A 149 -29.93 -40.57 5.74
CA GLN A 149 -30.56 -40.68 4.42
C GLN A 149 -29.55 -40.92 3.29
N GLY A 150 -28.36 -40.33 3.37
CA GLY A 150 -27.28 -40.55 2.41
C GLY A 150 -26.77 -42.00 2.44
N VAL A 151 -26.67 -42.59 3.63
CA VAL A 151 -26.28 -43.99 3.82
C VAL A 151 -27.36 -44.95 3.29
N GLU A 152 -28.64 -44.65 3.46
CA GLU A 152 -29.74 -45.41 2.85
C GLU A 152 -29.71 -45.36 1.31
N SER A 153 -29.38 -44.21 0.72
CA SER A 153 -29.35 -44.05 -0.74
C SER A 153 -28.16 -44.72 -1.43
N LEU A 154 -27.10 -45.04 -0.68
CA LEU A 154 -25.88 -45.67 -1.20
C LEU A 154 -25.94 -47.21 -1.21
N TRP A 155 -27.03 -47.82 -0.75
CA TRP A 155 -27.06 -49.25 -0.46
C TRP A 155 -28.23 -49.99 -1.13
N HIS A 156 -28.02 -50.42 -2.37
CA HIS A 156 -28.83 -51.46 -3.02
C HIS A 156 -28.00 -52.75 -3.08
N GLY A 157 -28.03 -53.53 -2.01
CA GLY A 157 -27.38 -54.85 -1.94
C GLY A 157 -27.95 -55.68 -0.79
N GLU A 158 -28.46 -56.87 -1.12
CA GLU A 158 -29.15 -57.82 -0.24
C GLU A 158 -28.21 -58.46 0.80
N GLU A 159 -27.79 -57.69 1.81
CA GLU A 159 -27.24 -58.29 3.04
C GLU A 159 -28.00 -57.75 4.26
N GLU A 160 -28.74 -58.65 4.92
CA GLU A 160 -29.46 -58.36 6.15
C GLU A 160 -28.46 -58.02 7.26
N TRP A 161 -28.35 -56.72 7.58
CA TRP A 161 -27.75 -56.32 8.84
C TRP A 161 -28.63 -56.84 9.96
N SER A 162 -28.08 -57.72 10.80
CA SER A 162 -28.78 -58.17 12.01
C SER A 162 -29.13 -56.94 12.86
N TYR A 163 -30.32 -56.94 13.46
CA TYR A 163 -30.83 -55.88 14.33
C TYR A 163 -29.80 -55.43 15.41
N LEU A 164 -28.90 -56.34 15.78
CA LEU A 164 -27.77 -56.11 16.68
C LEU A 164 -26.76 -55.08 16.17
N GLN A 165 -26.44 -55.04 14.88
CA GLN A 165 -25.45 -54.10 14.35
C GLN A 165 -26.02 -52.68 14.24
N LEU A 166 -27.28 -52.54 13.85
CA LEU A 166 -27.98 -51.25 13.92
C LEU A 166 -28.10 -50.76 15.38
N MET A 167 -28.33 -51.67 16.34
CA MET A 167 -28.25 -51.33 17.76
C MET A 167 -26.85 -50.92 18.18
N VAL A 168 -25.78 -51.58 17.73
CA VAL A 168 -24.39 -51.22 18.08
C VAL A 168 -24.03 -49.83 17.55
N ILE A 169 -24.43 -49.49 16.31
CA ILE A 169 -24.22 -48.14 15.75
C ILE A 169 -25.03 -47.11 16.53
N SER A 170 -26.31 -47.42 16.83
CA SER A 170 -27.19 -46.53 17.58
C SER A 170 -26.69 -46.29 19.00
N VAL A 171 -26.26 -47.34 19.71
CA VAL A 171 -25.71 -47.25 21.08
C VAL A 171 -24.35 -46.54 21.07
N SER A 172 -23.52 -46.72 20.05
CA SER A 172 -22.24 -46.01 19.92
C SER A 172 -22.46 -44.51 19.66
N LEU A 173 -23.44 -44.17 18.81
CA LEU A 173 -23.82 -42.77 18.55
C LEU A 173 -24.46 -42.13 19.80
N PHE A 174 -25.30 -42.89 20.52
CA PHE A 174 -25.93 -42.42 21.75
C PHE A 174 -24.93 -42.30 22.90
N ALA A 175 -23.93 -43.18 22.99
CA ALA A 175 -22.83 -43.08 23.95
C ALA A 175 -21.91 -41.88 23.65
N ALA A 176 -21.67 -41.57 22.36
CA ALA A 176 -20.95 -40.37 21.95
C ALA A 176 -21.73 -39.07 22.28
N LEU A 177 -23.06 -39.12 22.26
CA LEU A 177 -23.94 -37.98 22.58
C LEU A 177 -24.25 -37.84 24.08
N ARG A 178 -24.34 -38.93 24.84
CA ARG A 178 -24.54 -38.92 26.30
C ARG A 178 -23.25 -38.83 27.11
N GLY A 179 -22.09 -39.11 26.51
CA GLY A 179 -20.76 -38.90 27.10
C GLY A 179 -20.35 -37.44 27.27
N GLY A 180 -21.32 -36.52 27.38
CA GLY A 180 -21.08 -35.13 27.75
C GLY A 180 -20.48 -35.04 29.15
N HIS A 181 -19.46 -34.18 29.28
CA HIS A 181 -18.70 -33.86 30.49
C HIS A 181 -17.52 -34.75 30.88
N ARG A 182 -16.84 -35.37 29.92
CA ARG A 182 -15.37 -35.40 30.01
C ARG A 182 -14.85 -34.49 28.92
N SER A 183 -14.07 -33.49 29.33
CA SER A 183 -13.39 -32.50 28.50
C SER A 183 -12.56 -33.20 27.41
N CYS A 184 -13.22 -33.64 26.34
CA CYS A 184 -12.59 -33.76 25.04
C CYS A 184 -12.26 -32.32 24.68
N ALA A 185 -11.05 -31.93 25.03
CA ALA A 185 -10.33 -30.87 24.35
C ALA A 185 -10.28 -31.28 22.89
N PHE A 186 -11.37 -31.02 22.15
CA PHE A 186 -11.28 -30.73 20.74
C PHE A 186 -10.26 -29.62 20.69
N ALA A 187 -9.02 -30.00 20.37
CA ALA A 187 -7.98 -29.07 20.04
C ALA A 187 -8.62 -28.19 18.98
N ARG A 188 -9.02 -26.98 19.39
CA ARG A 188 -9.51 -25.95 18.49
C ARG A 188 -8.40 -25.90 17.46
N VAL A 189 -8.65 -26.45 16.26
CA VAL A 189 -7.72 -26.37 15.16
C VAL A 189 -7.56 -24.89 14.96
N ARG A 190 -6.49 -24.32 15.54
CA ARG A 190 -6.22 -22.90 15.45
C ARG A 190 -6.07 -22.69 13.96
N ALA A 191 -7.00 -21.93 13.37
CA ALA A 191 -6.86 -21.49 12.00
C ALA A 191 -5.41 -21.02 11.84
N PRO A 192 -4.68 -21.50 10.81
CA PRO A 192 -3.28 -21.19 10.67
C PRO A 192 -3.12 -19.68 10.76
N ALA A 193 -2.21 -19.24 11.63
CA ALA A 193 -1.97 -17.81 11.82
C ALA A 193 -1.73 -17.20 10.43
N GLN A 194 -2.53 -16.20 10.05
CA GLN A 194 -2.43 -15.60 8.73
C GLN A 194 -0.99 -15.16 8.52
N ALA A 195 -0.39 -15.68 7.45
CA ALA A 195 1.00 -15.38 7.13
C ALA A 195 1.15 -13.85 7.00
N LYS A 196 2.22 -13.31 7.61
CA LYS A 196 2.50 -11.88 7.52
C LYS A 196 2.66 -11.50 6.04
N PRO A 197 2.09 -10.39 5.58
CA PRO A 197 2.27 -9.95 4.20
C PRO A 197 3.73 -9.61 3.93
N THR A 198 4.18 -9.96 2.73
CA THR A 198 5.56 -9.75 2.27
C THR A 198 5.61 -8.83 1.06
N HIS A 199 4.54 -8.76 0.27
CA HIS A 199 4.47 -7.93 -0.93
C HIS A 199 3.16 -7.15 -1.00
N PHE A 200 3.15 -6.12 -1.82
CA PHE A 200 1.97 -5.33 -2.13
C PHE A 200 2.06 -4.79 -3.56
N VAL A 201 0.90 -4.58 -4.16
CA VAL A 201 0.78 -3.96 -5.49
C VAL A 201 0.43 -2.50 -5.29
N ALA A 202 1.09 -1.61 -6.01
CA ALA A 202 0.90 -0.17 -5.82
C ALA A 202 0.98 0.66 -7.10
N PHE A 203 0.31 1.81 -7.05
CA PHE A 203 0.56 2.95 -7.94
C PHE A 203 1.58 3.87 -7.27
N ARG A 204 2.67 4.17 -7.96
CA ARG A 204 3.73 5.06 -7.46
C ARG A 204 3.38 6.54 -7.69
N LEU A 205 3.82 7.41 -6.78
CA LEU A 205 3.75 8.87 -6.92
C LEU A 205 5.16 9.49 -7.01
N PRO A 206 5.83 9.44 -8.18
CA PRO A 206 7.23 9.84 -8.33
C PRO A 206 7.42 11.36 -8.58
N HIS A 207 6.74 12.22 -7.82
CA HIS A 207 6.69 13.66 -8.09
C HIS A 207 7.52 14.46 -7.08
N ALA A 208 8.64 15.03 -7.52
CA ALA A 208 9.58 15.72 -6.64
C ALA A 208 8.99 16.98 -5.96
N ASP A 209 8.09 17.69 -6.63
CA ASP A 209 7.38 18.83 -6.06
C ASP A 209 6.41 18.39 -4.95
N LEU A 210 5.67 17.28 -5.15
CA LEU A 210 4.85 16.66 -4.12
C LEU A 210 5.70 16.25 -2.94
N TRP A 211 6.82 15.58 -3.19
CA TRP A 211 7.73 15.09 -2.15
C TRP A 211 8.21 16.25 -1.27
N ARG A 212 8.68 17.34 -1.87
CA ARG A 212 9.11 18.53 -1.14
C ARG A 212 8.00 19.13 -0.28
N ARG A 213 6.77 19.18 -0.79
CA ARG A 213 5.61 19.68 -0.01
C ARG A 213 5.30 18.77 1.17
N VAL A 214 5.40 17.46 0.97
CA VAL A 214 5.22 16.47 2.04
C VAL A 214 6.29 16.59 3.11
N GLU A 215 7.56 16.81 2.75
CA GLU A 215 8.65 17.03 3.73
C GLU A 215 8.37 18.23 4.63
N LEU A 216 7.99 19.37 4.04
CA LEU A 216 7.66 20.58 4.79
C LEU A 216 6.48 20.34 5.73
N LEU A 217 5.44 19.66 5.24
CA LEU A 217 4.28 19.31 6.04
C LEU A 217 4.62 18.33 7.17
N GLN A 218 5.49 17.34 6.93
CA GLN A 218 5.94 16.40 7.96
C GLN A 218 6.68 17.10 9.10
N GLU A 219 7.54 18.07 8.78
CA GLU A 219 8.23 18.87 9.80
C GLU A 219 7.26 19.73 10.61
N GLU A 220 6.31 20.40 9.94
CA GLU A 220 5.26 21.18 10.61
C GLU A 220 4.43 20.31 11.56
N ILE A 221 3.94 19.16 11.10
CA ILE A 221 3.14 18.25 11.92
C ILE A 221 3.96 17.70 13.08
N SER A 222 5.23 17.36 12.86
CA SER A 222 6.11 16.85 13.92
C SER A 222 6.34 17.90 15.01
N LEU A 223 6.58 19.15 14.62
CA LEU A 223 6.73 20.27 15.54
C LEU A 223 5.44 20.57 16.30
N ASN A 224 4.29 20.60 15.62
CA ASN A 224 2.99 20.82 16.27
C ASN A 224 2.67 19.68 17.25
N THR A 225 2.98 18.44 16.88
CA THR A 225 2.75 17.28 17.73
C THR A 225 3.60 17.34 19.01
N SER A 226 4.88 17.70 18.91
CA SER A 226 5.76 17.78 20.08
C SER A 226 5.32 18.84 21.09
N GLN A 227 4.63 19.89 20.64
CA GLN A 227 4.05 20.93 21.50
C GLN A 227 2.71 20.52 22.13
N LEU A 228 1.93 19.64 21.48
CA LEU A 228 0.61 19.22 21.93
C LEU A 228 0.66 18.02 22.89
N VAL A 229 1.67 17.16 22.75
CA VAL A 229 1.81 15.97 23.58
C VAL A 229 2.79 16.27 24.72
N ALA A 230 2.38 15.97 25.95
CA ALA A 230 3.20 16.20 27.13
C ALA A 230 4.54 15.45 27.01
N LYS A 231 5.64 16.19 27.15
CA LYS A 231 7.00 15.65 27.11
C LYS A 231 7.32 14.93 28.43
N PRO A 232 7.90 13.73 28.40
CA PRO A 232 8.49 13.11 29.58
C PRO A 232 9.64 13.95 30.19
N GLU A 233 9.75 13.95 31.52
CA GLU A 233 10.80 14.70 32.24
C GLU A 233 12.21 14.19 31.93
N ASP A 234 12.35 12.90 31.58
CA ASP A 234 13.61 12.22 31.29
C ASP A 234 14.13 12.45 29.86
N LEU A 235 13.39 13.19 29.01
CA LEU A 235 13.79 13.49 27.64
C LEU A 235 14.10 14.98 27.42
N SER A 236 15.19 15.22 26.70
CA SER A 236 15.46 16.56 26.16
C SER A 236 14.43 16.96 25.09
N GLU A 237 14.25 18.27 24.87
CA GLU A 237 13.36 18.78 23.80
C GLU A 237 13.73 18.22 22.43
N GLU A 238 15.03 18.12 22.14
CA GLU A 238 15.51 17.60 20.85
C GLU A 238 15.21 16.11 20.70
N GLU A 239 15.43 15.29 21.73
CA GLU A 239 15.08 13.87 21.69
C GLU A 239 13.57 13.64 21.54
N TRP A 240 12.77 14.51 22.15
CA TRP A 240 11.32 14.49 22.03
C TRP A 240 10.84 14.83 20.60
N ALA A 241 11.33 15.95 20.05
CA ALA A 241 11.04 16.34 18.67
C ALA A 241 11.52 15.27 17.67
N GLN A 242 12.71 14.72 17.88
CA GLN A 242 13.26 13.66 17.05
C GLN A 242 12.40 12.38 17.07
N GLY A 243 11.74 12.08 18.19
CA GLY A 243 10.76 11.00 18.29
C GLY A 243 9.62 11.15 17.27
N PHE A 244 9.07 12.35 17.11
CA PHE A 244 8.02 12.60 16.13
C PHE A 244 8.55 12.67 14.70
N ARG A 245 9.73 13.26 14.47
CA ARG A 245 10.39 13.22 13.15
C ARG A 245 10.64 11.78 12.69
N SER A 246 10.89 10.85 13.62
CA SER A 246 11.03 9.42 13.28
C SER A 246 9.74 8.76 12.76
N CYS A 247 8.59 9.43 12.90
CA CYS A 247 7.34 9.01 12.29
C CYS A 247 7.24 9.42 10.81
N ALA A 248 8.10 10.32 10.31
CA ALA A 248 8.12 10.73 8.92
C ALA A 248 8.28 9.51 8.00
N TYR A 249 7.31 9.34 7.11
CA TYR A 249 7.39 8.33 6.07
C TYR A 249 8.16 8.91 4.88
N PRO A 250 9.22 8.26 4.37
CA PRO A 250 10.02 8.84 3.30
C PRO A 250 9.18 9.25 2.09
N PRO A 251 9.19 10.53 1.66
CA PRO A 251 8.38 11.00 0.54
C PRO A 251 8.66 10.26 -0.77
N SER A 252 9.91 9.83 -0.97
CA SER A 252 10.32 8.98 -2.10
C SER A 252 9.55 7.65 -2.19
N ARG A 253 8.86 7.26 -1.11
CA ARG A 253 8.03 6.05 -1.01
C ARG A 253 6.54 6.31 -1.14
N LEU A 254 6.09 7.51 -1.51
CA LEU A 254 4.67 7.77 -1.68
C LEU A 254 4.07 6.89 -2.79
N HIS A 255 2.99 6.21 -2.44
CA HIS A 255 2.28 5.27 -3.30
C HIS A 255 0.85 5.05 -2.79
N PHE A 256 -0.01 4.51 -3.63
CA PHE A 256 -1.31 3.95 -3.26
C PHE A 256 -1.25 2.43 -3.27
N SER A 257 -1.49 1.79 -2.12
CA SER A 257 -1.53 0.33 -2.01
C SER A 257 -2.85 -0.23 -2.54
N LEU A 258 -2.80 -0.99 -3.64
CA LEU A 258 -3.97 -1.60 -4.29
C LEU A 258 -4.35 -2.94 -3.67
N SER A 259 -3.35 -3.76 -3.32
CA SER A 259 -3.55 -5.06 -2.67
C SER A 259 -2.30 -5.49 -1.92
N VAL A 260 -2.45 -6.37 -0.94
CA VAL A 260 -1.38 -6.85 -0.07
C VAL A 260 -1.45 -8.37 0.01
N MET A 261 -0.30 -9.05 -0.04
CA MET A 261 -0.22 -10.51 -0.13
C MET A 261 1.02 -11.09 0.56
N SER A 262 0.96 -12.39 0.88
CA SER A 262 2.10 -13.15 1.40
C SER A 262 2.61 -14.10 0.31
N LEU A 263 3.79 -13.77 -0.23
CA LEU A 263 4.50 -14.56 -1.24
C LEU A 263 5.82 -15.05 -0.63
N PRO A 264 5.81 -16.15 0.15
CA PRO A 264 7.00 -16.66 0.82
C PRO A 264 7.93 -17.43 -0.11
N THR A 265 7.43 -18.00 -1.21
CA THR A 265 8.20 -18.83 -2.14
C THR A 265 8.30 -18.19 -3.52
N LYS A 266 9.26 -18.67 -4.33
CA LYS A 266 9.46 -18.18 -5.69
C LYS A 266 8.27 -18.52 -6.58
N GLU A 267 7.67 -19.71 -6.43
CA GLU A 267 6.53 -20.17 -7.23
C GLU A 267 5.31 -19.28 -7.02
N ARG A 268 5.04 -18.85 -5.77
CA ARG A 268 3.95 -17.92 -5.48
C ARG A 268 4.24 -16.51 -6.01
N LEU A 269 5.51 -16.09 -5.99
CA LEU A 269 5.93 -14.82 -6.60
C LEU A 269 5.73 -14.85 -8.12
N ASP A 270 6.19 -15.90 -8.80
CA ASP A 270 6.05 -16.06 -10.25
C ASP A 270 4.56 -16.11 -10.64
N SER A 271 3.74 -16.88 -9.92
CA SER A 271 2.28 -16.92 -10.11
C SER A 271 1.62 -15.54 -9.94
N ALA A 272 2.06 -14.73 -8.98
CA ALA A 272 1.55 -13.37 -8.82
C ALA A 272 1.92 -12.48 -10.02
N LYS A 273 3.12 -12.62 -10.59
CA LYS A 273 3.54 -11.87 -11.78
C LYS A 273 2.71 -12.24 -13.00
N ASP A 274 2.40 -13.51 -13.17
CA ASP A 274 1.54 -13.99 -14.27
C ASP A 274 0.14 -13.38 -14.16
N VAL A 275 -0.48 -13.45 -12.97
CA VAL A 275 -1.80 -12.85 -12.70
C VAL A 275 -1.80 -11.35 -12.94
N LEU A 276 -0.75 -10.64 -12.48
CA LEU A 276 -0.61 -9.20 -12.68
C LEU A 276 -0.45 -8.82 -14.15
N THR A 277 0.30 -9.61 -14.92
CA THR A 277 0.49 -9.40 -16.35
C THR A 277 -0.82 -9.53 -17.11
N SER A 278 -1.59 -10.59 -16.86
CA SER A 278 -2.93 -10.76 -17.45
C SER A 278 -3.89 -9.68 -16.99
N TRP A 279 -3.96 -9.39 -15.68
CA TRP A 279 -4.83 -8.34 -15.15
C TRP A 279 -4.52 -6.97 -15.74
N PHE A 280 -3.24 -6.62 -15.90
CA PHE A 280 -2.84 -5.35 -16.48
C PHE A 280 -3.31 -5.23 -17.93
N SER A 281 -3.07 -6.28 -18.74
CA SER A 281 -3.52 -6.34 -20.14
C SER A 281 -5.04 -6.25 -20.26
N ASP A 282 -5.76 -7.04 -19.45
CA ASP A 282 -7.19 -7.27 -19.66
C ASP A 282 -8.08 -6.24 -18.95
N GLN A 283 -7.57 -5.56 -17.91
CA GLN A 283 -8.36 -4.64 -17.08
C GLN A 283 -7.80 -3.22 -17.09
N ILE A 284 -6.50 -3.05 -16.85
CA ILE A 284 -5.90 -1.71 -16.75
C ILE A 284 -5.80 -1.02 -18.11
N ARG A 285 -5.28 -1.69 -19.14
CA ARG A 285 -5.19 -1.08 -20.48
C ARG A 285 -6.54 -0.60 -21.01
N PRO A 286 -7.63 -1.40 -20.95
CA PRO A 286 -8.96 -0.92 -21.33
C PRO A 286 -9.46 0.26 -20.46
N MET A 287 -9.26 0.21 -19.14
CA MET A 287 -9.65 1.28 -18.22
C MET A 287 -8.97 2.61 -18.55
N LEU A 288 -7.71 2.57 -18.99
CA LEU A 288 -6.99 3.76 -19.41
C LEU A 288 -7.52 4.34 -20.73
N SER A 289 -8.18 3.54 -21.58
CA SER A 289 -8.78 4.01 -22.84
C SER A 289 -7.79 4.79 -23.72
N GLY A 290 -6.56 4.30 -23.82
CA GLY A 290 -5.47 4.95 -24.57
C GLY A 290 -4.75 6.08 -23.83
N ARG A 291 -5.16 6.42 -22.61
CA ARG A 291 -4.38 7.31 -21.74
C ARG A 291 -3.07 6.65 -21.33
N ARG A 292 -2.01 7.45 -21.27
CA ARG A 292 -0.66 7.01 -20.85
C ARG A 292 -0.40 7.20 -19.35
N GLU A 293 -1.39 7.75 -18.65
CA GLU A 293 -1.32 8.06 -17.24
C GLU A 293 -2.72 8.07 -16.61
N LEU A 294 -2.77 7.73 -15.32
CA LEU A 294 -3.92 7.90 -14.47
C LEU A 294 -3.73 9.20 -13.67
N LEU A 295 -4.59 10.18 -13.90
CA LEU A 295 -4.55 11.45 -13.18
C LEU A 295 -5.27 11.31 -11.84
N VAL A 296 -4.58 11.66 -10.75
CA VAL A 296 -5.09 11.57 -9.39
C VAL A 296 -5.06 12.94 -8.73
N ASP A 297 -6.22 13.40 -8.27
CA ASP A 297 -6.34 14.60 -7.45
C ASP A 297 -6.14 14.25 -5.97
N LEU A 298 -5.20 14.93 -5.32
CA LEU A 298 -4.83 14.71 -3.93
C LEU A 298 -5.40 15.83 -3.05
N ILE A 299 -6.26 15.48 -2.10
CA ILE A 299 -6.98 16.43 -1.25
C ILE A 299 -6.94 16.05 0.23
N GLY A 300 -6.55 17.03 1.04
CA GLY A 300 -6.61 16.95 2.48
C GLY A 300 -5.80 15.82 3.10
N LEU A 301 -5.97 15.68 4.42
CA LEU A 301 -5.37 14.62 5.20
C LEU A 301 -6.42 13.73 5.84
N GLY A 302 -6.07 12.47 6.02
CA GLY A 302 -6.81 11.49 6.80
C GLY A 302 -5.90 10.72 7.75
N SER A 303 -6.48 9.88 8.60
CA SER A 303 -5.72 9.09 9.55
C SER A 303 -6.29 7.69 9.79
N PHE A 304 -5.42 6.75 10.16
CA PHE A 304 -5.81 5.45 10.72
C PHE A 304 -5.59 5.47 12.22
N GLY A 305 -6.55 6.08 12.92
CA GLY A 305 -6.40 6.48 14.32
C GLY A 305 -5.20 7.43 14.49
N GLU A 306 -4.61 7.44 15.67
CA GLU A 306 -3.48 8.35 15.98
C GLU A 306 -2.11 7.77 15.60
N ARG A 307 -2.05 6.86 14.61
CA ARG A 307 -0.83 6.10 14.26
C ARG A 307 -0.32 6.35 12.86
N VAL A 308 -1.20 6.70 11.94
CA VAL A 308 -0.88 6.90 10.53
C VAL A 308 -1.61 8.15 10.06
N VAL A 309 -0.89 9.06 9.42
CA VAL A 309 -1.46 10.20 8.70
C VAL A 309 -1.13 10.03 7.23
N PHE A 310 -2.12 10.30 6.37
CA PHE A 310 -2.01 10.09 4.94
C PHE A 310 -2.72 11.19 4.16
N ILE A 311 -2.28 11.40 2.92
CA ILE A 311 -2.99 12.23 1.94
C ILE A 311 -4.12 11.41 1.33
N ARG A 312 -5.30 12.00 1.18
CA ARG A 312 -6.44 11.35 0.52
C ARG A 312 -6.44 11.66 -0.97
N ALA A 313 -6.96 10.73 -1.77
CA ALA A 313 -7.41 11.04 -3.11
C ALA A 313 -8.83 11.62 -3.06
N ASP A 314 -9.21 12.42 -4.05
CA ASP A 314 -10.59 12.89 -4.19
C ASP A 314 -11.55 11.75 -4.56
N ASP A 315 -12.86 12.00 -4.48
CA ASP A 315 -13.87 10.95 -4.69
C ASP A 315 -13.81 10.36 -6.11
N SER A 316 -13.51 11.18 -7.12
CA SER A 316 -13.37 10.72 -8.51
C SER A 316 -12.17 9.78 -8.68
N SER A 317 -10.99 10.19 -8.19
CA SER A 317 -9.78 9.38 -8.26
C SER A 317 -9.89 8.12 -7.40
N MET A 318 -10.55 8.21 -6.25
CA MET A 318 -10.88 7.07 -5.38
C MET A 318 -11.75 6.04 -6.11
N ALA A 319 -12.78 6.47 -6.84
CA ALA A 319 -13.66 5.57 -7.58
C ALA A 319 -12.91 4.85 -8.71
N GLU A 320 -12.10 5.58 -9.49
CA GLU A 320 -11.31 5.02 -10.60
C GLU A 320 -10.27 4.02 -10.10
N MET A 321 -9.45 4.39 -9.11
CA MET A 321 -8.49 3.47 -8.48
C MET A 321 -9.19 2.31 -7.76
N GLY A 322 -10.37 2.54 -7.19
CA GLY A 322 -11.18 1.52 -6.54
C GLY A 322 -11.63 0.43 -7.49
N SER A 323 -12.00 0.79 -8.72
CA SER A 323 -12.32 -0.18 -9.78
C SER A 323 -11.11 -1.06 -10.15
N ALA A 324 -9.94 -0.42 -10.32
CA ALA A 324 -8.68 -1.14 -10.55
C ALA A 324 -8.34 -2.10 -9.40
N ALA A 325 -8.42 -1.64 -8.15
CA ALA A 325 -8.14 -2.47 -6.98
C ALA A 325 -9.14 -3.61 -6.81
N ALA A 326 -10.42 -3.38 -7.10
CA ALA A 326 -11.47 -4.41 -7.01
C ALA A 326 -11.26 -5.52 -8.04
N SER A 327 -10.98 -5.17 -9.31
CA SER A 327 -10.67 -6.16 -10.36
C SER A 327 -9.39 -6.93 -10.04
N LEU A 328 -8.35 -6.27 -9.53
CA LEU A 328 -7.12 -6.91 -9.09
C LEU A 328 -7.38 -7.93 -7.98
N ASN A 329 -8.11 -7.52 -6.94
CA ASN A 329 -8.40 -8.40 -5.80
C ASN A 329 -9.18 -9.63 -6.25
N LYS A 330 -10.12 -9.49 -7.20
CA LYS A 330 -10.84 -10.63 -7.80
C LYS A 330 -9.88 -11.62 -8.48
N SER A 331 -8.94 -11.12 -9.30
CA SER A 331 -7.94 -11.98 -9.97
C SER A 331 -7.00 -12.67 -8.98
N LEU A 332 -6.55 -11.96 -7.95
CA LEU A 332 -5.67 -12.52 -6.92
C LEU A 332 -6.38 -13.58 -6.06
N VAL A 333 -7.66 -13.38 -5.72
CA VAL A 333 -8.47 -14.37 -4.99
C VAL A 333 -8.67 -15.62 -5.84
N ALA A 334 -8.98 -15.46 -7.14
CA ALA A 334 -9.16 -16.59 -8.05
C ALA A 334 -7.88 -17.44 -8.20
N ALA A 335 -6.70 -16.85 -8.03
CA ALA A 335 -5.40 -17.51 -8.05
C ALA A 335 -4.93 -17.99 -6.66
N ASP A 336 -5.78 -17.93 -5.62
CA ASP A 336 -5.42 -18.26 -4.23
C ASP A 336 -4.20 -17.46 -3.70
N LEU A 337 -4.00 -16.23 -4.16
CA LEU A 337 -2.89 -15.37 -3.74
C LEU A 337 -3.23 -14.47 -2.54
N THR A 338 -4.52 -14.26 -2.28
CA THR A 338 -5.05 -13.46 -1.17
C THR A 338 -6.41 -13.99 -0.71
N ASP A 339 -6.81 -13.68 0.53
CA ASP A 339 -8.10 -14.07 1.10
C ASP A 339 -9.24 -13.09 0.78
N GLY A 340 -8.95 -12.05 -0.01
CA GLY A 340 -9.91 -11.06 -0.46
C GLY A 340 -10.37 -10.08 0.63
N LYS A 341 -9.84 -10.16 1.87
CA LYS A 341 -10.29 -9.32 2.99
C LYS A 341 -9.75 -7.89 2.93
N TYR A 342 -8.77 -7.63 2.06
CA TYR A 342 -8.22 -6.30 1.88
C TYR A 342 -9.30 -5.34 1.36
N LYS A 343 -9.64 -4.34 2.18
CA LYS A 343 -10.53 -3.25 1.79
C LYS A 343 -9.69 -2.11 1.24
N PHE A 344 -9.81 -1.88 -0.05
CA PHE A 344 -9.09 -0.80 -0.70
C PHE A 344 -9.53 0.57 -0.15
N ASN A 345 -8.56 1.44 0.07
CA ASN A 345 -8.73 2.84 0.39
C ASN A 345 -7.52 3.57 -0.20
N ALA A 346 -7.69 4.49 -1.14
CA ALA A 346 -6.55 5.18 -1.75
C ALA A 346 -6.00 6.24 -0.78
N HIS A 347 -4.92 5.87 -0.12
CA HIS A 347 -4.20 6.73 0.81
C HIS A 347 -2.70 6.71 0.51
N ALA A 348 -2.06 7.88 0.52
CA ALA A 348 -0.61 8.00 0.44
C ALA A 348 -0.05 8.37 1.82
N THR A 349 0.57 7.40 2.50
CA THR A 349 1.06 7.58 3.88
C THR A 349 2.18 8.62 3.94
N ILE A 350 2.04 9.63 4.80
CA ILE A 350 3.07 10.64 5.05
C ILE A 350 3.68 10.53 6.45
N LEU A 351 2.94 10.03 7.44
CA LEU A 351 3.46 9.76 8.78
C LEU A 351 2.98 8.39 9.23
N LYS A 352 3.87 7.61 9.84
CA LYS A 352 3.55 6.31 10.41
C LYS A 352 4.37 6.09 11.67
N ARG A 353 3.68 5.83 12.76
CA ARG A 353 4.30 5.46 14.03
C ARG A 353 5.24 4.27 13.82
N PRO A 354 6.53 4.37 14.21
CA PRO A 354 7.46 3.29 14.01
C PRO A 354 7.04 2.05 14.82
N HIS A 355 7.33 0.86 14.30
CA HIS A 355 6.96 -0.37 15.00
C HIS A 355 7.81 -0.57 16.27
N ARG A 356 9.07 -0.12 16.23
CA ARG A 356 10.00 -0.20 17.36
C ARG A 356 10.24 1.19 17.94
N PRO A 357 10.38 1.31 19.27
CA PRO A 357 10.80 2.55 19.90
C PRO A 357 12.18 2.98 19.42
N PRO A 358 12.48 4.29 19.42
CA PRO A 358 13.86 4.77 19.46
C PRO A 358 14.64 4.07 20.58
N LYS A 359 15.95 3.81 20.40
CA LYS A 359 16.75 2.97 21.32
C LYS A 359 16.67 3.39 22.80
N LYS A 360 16.49 4.69 23.07
CA LYS A 360 16.42 5.26 24.42
C LYS A 360 15.01 5.30 25.02
N TRP A 361 13.98 5.03 24.22
CA TRP A 361 12.60 5.15 24.68
C TRP A 361 12.11 3.84 25.25
N SER A 362 11.43 3.92 26.41
CA SER A 362 10.73 2.75 26.94
C SER A 362 9.63 2.30 25.96
N LYS A 363 9.34 1.00 25.94
CA LYS A 363 8.24 0.44 25.13
C LYS A 363 6.89 1.05 25.51
N GLU A 364 6.73 1.40 26.79
CA GLU A 364 5.51 2.01 27.32
C GLU A 364 5.30 3.42 26.77
N TRP A 365 6.35 4.25 26.82
CA TRP A 365 6.34 5.60 26.24
C TRP A 365 6.02 5.57 24.75
N HIS A 366 6.71 4.72 24.00
CA HIS A 366 6.47 4.55 22.57
C HIS A 366 5.01 4.19 22.24
N ARG A 367 4.37 3.34 23.06
CA ARG A 367 2.98 2.94 22.85
C ARG A 367 1.99 4.04 23.21
N LYS A 368 2.24 4.76 24.32
CA LYS A 368 1.33 5.74 24.90
C LYS A 368 1.46 7.12 24.27
N LEU A 369 2.67 7.54 23.93
CA LEU A 369 3.00 8.94 23.63
C LEU A 369 3.30 9.26 22.17
N LEU A 370 3.79 8.31 21.37
CA LEU A 370 3.91 8.53 19.92
C LEU A 370 2.53 8.38 19.26
N LYS A 371 1.63 9.27 19.63
CA LYS A 371 0.35 9.50 18.99
C LYS A 371 0.52 10.74 18.13
N ILE A 372 -0.12 10.73 16.96
CA ILE A 372 -0.16 11.88 16.07
C ILE A 372 -1.58 12.46 16.17
N PRO A 373 -1.84 13.38 17.12
CA PRO A 373 -3.17 13.91 17.37
C PRO A 373 -3.63 14.73 16.16
N GLN A 374 -4.92 14.68 15.85
CA GLN A 374 -5.50 15.39 14.69
C GLN A 374 -5.27 16.89 14.74
N GLN A 375 -5.24 17.46 15.95
CA GLN A 375 -4.99 18.87 16.20
C GLN A 375 -3.68 19.36 15.55
N ALA A 376 -2.64 18.50 15.52
CA ALA A 376 -1.32 18.83 14.97
C ALA A 376 -1.33 19.11 13.46
N TRP A 377 -2.35 18.62 12.75
CA TRP A 377 -2.48 18.72 11.29
C TRP A 377 -3.87 19.19 10.86
N SER A 378 -4.63 19.79 11.78
CA SER A 378 -5.99 20.28 11.54
C SER A 378 -6.06 21.37 10.47
N SER A 379 -5.00 22.19 10.35
CA SER A 379 -4.85 23.20 9.28
C SER A 379 -4.78 22.61 7.87
N ALA A 380 -4.43 21.32 7.76
CA ALA A 380 -4.24 20.63 6.48
C ALA A 380 -5.36 19.64 6.14
N LEU A 381 -6.48 19.66 6.88
CA LEU A 381 -7.63 18.76 6.64
C LEU A 381 -8.20 18.87 5.23
N ASP A 382 -8.24 20.09 4.68
CA ASP A 382 -8.80 20.42 3.37
C ASP A 382 -7.73 20.95 2.40
N LEU A 383 -6.44 20.72 2.71
CA LEU A 383 -5.33 21.19 1.90
C LEU A 383 -5.35 20.54 0.51
N ASN A 384 -5.41 21.33 -0.56
CA ASN A 384 -5.28 20.81 -1.91
C ASN A 384 -3.80 20.54 -2.25
N PHE A 385 -3.44 19.27 -2.43
CA PHE A 385 -2.10 18.87 -2.88
C PHE A 385 -1.96 18.97 -4.39
N GLY A 386 -3.05 19.03 -5.15
CA GLY A 386 -3.04 19.18 -6.60
C GLY A 386 -3.21 17.85 -7.32
N ARG A 387 -3.02 17.92 -8.64
CA ARG A 387 -3.23 16.79 -9.57
C ARG A 387 -1.90 16.18 -9.97
N TYR A 388 -1.79 14.86 -9.87
CA TYR A 388 -0.57 14.12 -10.15
C TYR A 388 -0.82 12.93 -11.07
N ALA A 389 0.10 12.68 -12.00
CA ALA A 389 0.04 11.56 -12.92
C ALA A 389 0.66 10.29 -12.30
N VAL A 390 -0.07 9.18 -12.35
CA VAL A 390 0.47 7.84 -12.11
C VAL A 390 0.73 7.20 -13.47
N SER A 391 1.93 6.68 -13.69
CA SER A 391 2.35 6.14 -14.99
C SER A 391 2.62 4.63 -15.00
N GLU A 392 2.55 3.96 -13.85
CA GLU A 392 2.97 2.56 -13.72
C GLU A 392 2.27 1.83 -12.57
N VAL A 393 2.24 0.50 -12.63
CA VAL A 393 1.88 -0.40 -11.53
C VAL A 393 3.08 -1.25 -11.16
N GLN A 394 3.33 -1.41 -9.86
CA GLN A 394 4.46 -2.17 -9.34
C GLN A 394 4.02 -3.23 -8.34
N LEU A 395 4.68 -4.39 -8.37
CA LEU A 395 4.70 -5.37 -7.28
C LEU A 395 5.98 -5.15 -6.45
N LEU A 396 5.80 -4.88 -5.17
CA LEU A 396 6.86 -4.39 -4.29
C LEU A 396 7.11 -5.33 -3.10
N ASP A 397 8.38 -5.63 -2.80
CA ASP A 397 8.80 -6.41 -1.61
C ASP A 397 8.96 -5.49 -0.39
N MET A 398 8.17 -5.76 0.66
CA MET A 398 8.20 -5.01 1.93
C MET A 398 9.46 -5.27 2.77
N ARG A 399 10.15 -6.38 2.53
CA ARG A 399 11.28 -6.87 3.35
C ARG A 399 12.60 -6.26 2.94
N LYS A 400 12.72 -5.82 1.69
CA LYS A 400 13.98 -5.35 1.08
C LYS A 400 13.83 -3.91 0.56
N PRO A 401 13.63 -2.90 1.43
CA PRO A 401 13.72 -1.53 0.98
C PRO A 401 15.13 -1.27 0.41
N LYS A 402 15.20 -0.77 -0.82
CA LYS A 402 16.44 -0.49 -1.55
C LYS A 402 16.45 0.99 -1.97
N ASP A 403 17.58 1.68 -1.79
CA ASP A 403 17.83 3.02 -2.32
C ASP A 403 16.70 4.03 -2.09
N GLY A 404 16.17 4.08 -0.86
CA GLY A 404 15.11 5.02 -0.51
C GLY A 404 13.71 4.63 -1.01
N TYR A 405 13.54 3.57 -1.79
CA TYR A 405 12.26 3.00 -2.22
C TYR A 405 12.09 1.53 -1.79
N PHE A 406 11.06 0.85 -2.28
CA PHE A 406 10.87 -0.60 -2.16
C PHE A 406 11.58 -1.33 -3.30
N ALA A 407 11.97 -2.59 -3.08
CA ALA A 407 12.43 -3.44 -4.18
C ALA A 407 11.24 -3.77 -5.10
N VAL A 408 11.44 -3.62 -6.40
CA VAL A 408 10.43 -3.89 -7.43
C VAL A 408 10.69 -5.29 -7.99
N ASP A 409 9.72 -6.19 -7.83
CA ASP A 409 9.80 -7.54 -8.37
C ASP A 409 9.12 -7.67 -9.74
N TRP A 410 8.17 -6.78 -10.03
CA TRP A 410 7.45 -6.68 -11.30
C TRP A 410 6.90 -5.27 -11.47
N GLU A 411 6.85 -4.80 -12.71
CA GLU A 411 6.40 -3.47 -13.08
C GLU A 411 5.79 -3.49 -14.48
N GLN A 412 4.75 -2.68 -14.69
CA GLN A 412 4.21 -2.38 -16.01
C GLN A 412 3.91 -0.89 -16.14
N SER A 413 4.36 -0.32 -17.25
CA SER A 413 4.14 1.08 -17.61
C SER A 413 2.81 1.25 -18.34
N PHE A 414 2.11 2.34 -18.06
CA PHE A 414 0.91 2.76 -18.80
C PHE A 414 1.23 3.33 -20.19
N ARG A 415 2.51 3.63 -20.46
CA ARG A 415 2.95 4.00 -21.79
C ARG A 415 3.00 2.74 -22.65
N ASP A 416 2.43 2.82 -23.85
CA ASP A 416 2.59 1.76 -24.84
C ASP A 416 4.08 1.56 -25.15
N GLU A 417 4.50 0.29 -25.19
CA GLU A 417 5.83 -0.10 -25.69
C GLU A 417 5.88 -0.06 -27.22
#